data_AF-A0A947FXV3-F1
#
_entry.id   AF-A0A947FXV3-F1
#
_cell.length_a   1.000
_cell.length_b   1.000
_cell.length_c   1.000
_cell.angle_alpha   90.00
_cell.angle_beta   90.00
_cell.angle_gamma   90.00
#
_symmetry.space_group_name_H-M   'P 1'
#
loop_
_entity.id
_entity.type
_entity.pdbx_description
1 polymer ?
#
loop_
_entity_poly.entity_id
_entity_poly.type
_entity_poly.pdbx_seq_one_letter_code
_entity_poly.pdbx_strand_id
1 'polypeptide(L)'
;SDAALGGPRGADVTCAVLALDAGLGGYWMSWTSDPCTSPFKRFEKSTIPYRMMDGSEISPSWDRMTMDPPPSGMGYLGNSIDIDENGNIPGTTQECAGSVNPVQGCFVWTNTNVEGRVDALGNNNGCLGLTTDNSAFAPSTAGKITSVAKGWTDGAFWNCGIDNLRLYCFEQSVADPIP
;
A
#
# COMPACT_ATOMS: atom_id res chain seq x y z
N SER A 1 -6.51 -9.63 3.66
CA SER A 1 -7.34 -9.54 2.45
C SER A 1 -6.76 -10.43 1.36
N ASP A 2 -7.63 -10.92 0.49
CA ASP A 2 -7.25 -11.45 -0.83
C ASP A 2 -7.03 -10.27 -1.82
N ALA A 3 -6.78 -10.56 -3.09
CA ALA A 3 -6.64 -9.54 -4.13
C ALA A 3 -7.99 -9.04 -4.70
N ALA A 4 -9.14 -9.56 -4.27
CA ALA A 4 -10.47 -9.16 -4.73
C ALA A 4 -11.00 -7.94 -3.96
N LEU A 5 -10.19 -6.88 -3.89
CA LEU A 5 -10.45 -5.67 -3.11
C LEU A 5 -11.51 -4.75 -3.73
N GLY A 6 -12.10 -5.11 -4.87
CA GLY A 6 -12.96 -4.23 -5.65
C GLY A 6 -12.20 -3.07 -6.30
N GLY A 7 -10.91 -3.29 -6.60
CA GLY A 7 -9.99 -2.28 -7.12
C GLY A 7 -9.72 -1.15 -6.12
N PRO A 8 -9.07 -0.06 -6.57
CA PRO A 8 -8.67 1.02 -5.67
C PRO A 8 -9.82 1.63 -4.88
N ARG A 9 -11.01 1.76 -5.49
CA ARG A 9 -12.19 2.31 -4.82
C ARG A 9 -12.78 1.37 -3.77
N GLY A 10 -12.83 0.06 -4.04
CA GLY A 10 -13.26 -0.91 -3.02
C GLY A 10 -12.25 -1.01 -1.87
N ALA A 11 -10.97 -0.90 -2.17
CA ALA A 11 -9.91 -0.81 -1.17
C ALA A 11 -10.03 0.46 -0.31
N ASP A 12 -10.42 1.60 -0.89
CA ASP A 12 -10.70 2.83 -0.13
C ASP A 12 -11.86 2.66 0.86
N VAL A 13 -12.94 1.97 0.45
CA VAL A 13 -14.05 1.64 1.35
C VAL A 13 -13.55 0.80 2.53
N THR A 14 -12.65 -0.16 2.27
CA THR A 14 -12.04 -0.98 3.32
C THR A 14 -11.23 -0.10 4.29
N CYS A 15 -10.40 0.81 3.77
CA CYS A 15 -9.64 1.75 4.60
C CYS A 15 -10.56 2.65 5.45
N ALA A 16 -11.64 3.17 4.87
CA ALA A 16 -12.58 4.01 5.59
C ALA A 16 -13.29 3.27 6.73
N VAL A 17 -13.68 2.00 6.52
CA VAL A 17 -14.29 1.17 7.56
C VAL A 17 -13.30 0.88 8.69
N LEU A 18 -12.08 0.45 8.37
CA LEU A 18 -11.05 0.16 9.38
C LEU A 18 -10.71 1.39 10.22
N ALA A 19 -10.57 2.56 9.59
CA ALA A 19 -10.28 3.79 10.30
C ALA A 19 -11.45 4.25 11.18
N LEU A 20 -12.69 4.05 10.74
CA LEU A 20 -13.89 4.32 11.54
C LEU A 20 -13.93 3.42 12.78
N ASP A 21 -13.69 2.11 12.60
CA ASP A 21 -13.70 1.13 13.68
C ASP A 21 -12.58 1.38 14.71
N ALA A 22 -11.43 1.87 14.25
CA ALA A 22 -10.32 2.32 15.11
C ALA A 22 -10.52 3.71 15.73
N GLY A 23 -11.59 4.44 15.37
CA GLY A 23 -11.90 5.76 15.89
C GLY A 23 -10.96 6.88 15.42
N LEU A 24 -10.29 6.71 14.27
CA LEU A 24 -9.29 7.65 13.74
C LEU A 24 -9.91 8.92 13.11
N GLY A 25 -11.19 8.87 12.72
CA GLY A 25 -11.83 9.96 11.96
C GLY A 25 -11.22 10.10 10.55
N GLY A 26 -11.30 11.28 9.94
CA GLY A 26 -10.62 11.58 8.66
C GLY A 26 -11.14 10.84 7.43
N TYR A 27 -10.41 11.00 6.31
CA TYR A 27 -10.68 10.30 5.06
C TYR A 27 -9.49 9.39 4.75
N TRP A 28 -9.73 8.08 4.61
CA TRP A 28 -8.65 7.10 4.45
C TRP A 28 -8.74 6.44 3.10
N MET A 29 -7.65 6.53 2.35
CA MET A 29 -7.55 6.01 0.99
C MET A 29 -6.42 4.99 0.89
N SER A 30 -6.68 3.93 0.16
CA SER A 30 -5.74 2.83 -0.02
C SER A 30 -4.57 3.23 -0.92
N TRP A 31 -3.35 2.77 -0.63
CA TRP A 31 -2.23 2.86 -1.59
C TRP A 31 -2.33 1.73 -2.62
N THR A 32 -3.27 1.86 -3.54
CA THR A 32 -3.49 0.88 -4.60
C THR A 32 -3.79 1.53 -5.95
N SER A 33 -3.43 0.85 -7.02
CA SER A 33 -3.62 1.35 -8.39
C SER A 33 -4.30 0.34 -9.30
N ASP A 34 -4.91 0.87 -10.34
CA ASP A 34 -5.38 0.17 -11.52
C ASP A 34 -5.07 1.04 -12.76
N PRO A 35 -5.45 0.66 -13.99
CA PRO A 35 -5.21 1.49 -15.18
C PRO A 35 -5.89 2.87 -15.14
N CYS A 36 -7.01 2.98 -14.45
CA CYS A 36 -7.85 4.17 -14.41
C CYS A 36 -7.36 5.16 -13.34
N THR A 37 -6.97 4.68 -12.16
CA THR A 37 -6.60 5.50 -11.00
C THR A 37 -5.39 4.94 -10.24
N SER A 38 -4.69 5.82 -9.53
CA SER A 38 -3.50 5.50 -8.74
C SER A 38 -3.29 6.56 -7.67
N PRO A 39 -2.54 6.31 -6.57
CA PRO A 39 -2.26 7.33 -5.56
C PRO A 39 -1.73 8.63 -6.17
N PHE A 40 -0.86 8.56 -7.18
CA PHE A 40 -0.39 9.73 -7.92
C PHE A 40 -1.52 10.60 -8.50
N LYS A 41 -2.62 9.98 -8.97
CA LYS A 41 -3.77 10.69 -9.55
C LYS A 41 -4.74 11.22 -8.49
N ARG A 42 -5.00 10.47 -7.41
CA ARG A 42 -6.10 10.74 -6.46
C ARG A 42 -5.68 11.22 -5.07
N PHE A 43 -4.44 11.01 -4.66
CA PHE A 43 -4.00 11.50 -3.34
C PHE A 43 -3.66 12.98 -3.41
N GLU A 44 -3.98 13.67 -2.31
CA GLU A 44 -3.38 14.94 -2.00
C GLU A 44 -1.90 14.74 -1.72
N LYS A 45 -1.07 15.56 -2.36
CA LYS A 45 0.38 15.48 -2.23
C LYS A 45 0.82 16.32 -1.06
N SER A 46 0.68 15.76 0.14
CA SER A 46 1.04 16.44 1.38
C SER A 46 2.49 16.92 1.36
N THR A 47 2.68 18.19 1.72
CA THR A 47 3.99 18.80 1.97
C THR A 47 4.40 18.71 3.45
N ILE A 48 3.55 18.13 4.30
CA ILE A 48 3.84 17.86 5.71
C ILE A 48 4.12 16.36 5.92
N PRO A 49 4.74 15.98 7.06
CA PRO A 49 5.18 14.60 7.26
C PRO A 49 4.04 13.58 7.31
N TYR A 50 4.27 12.44 6.67
CA TYR A 50 3.49 11.21 6.83
C TYR A 50 3.99 10.48 8.08
N ARG A 51 3.06 10.08 8.95
CA ARG A 51 3.37 9.41 10.21
C ARG A 51 2.54 8.16 10.40
N MET A 52 3.10 7.21 11.13
CA MET A 52 2.38 6.07 11.67
C MET A 52 1.56 6.47 12.90
N MET A 53 0.65 5.60 13.34
CA MET A 53 -0.20 5.78 14.52
C MET A 53 0.58 5.95 15.83
N ASP A 54 1.83 5.48 15.90
CA ASP A 54 2.74 5.68 17.04
C ASP A 54 3.48 7.04 16.99
N GLY A 55 3.24 7.84 15.95
CA GLY A 55 3.89 9.14 15.71
C GLY A 55 5.21 9.07 14.93
N SER A 56 5.73 7.86 14.66
CA SER A 56 6.95 7.65 13.89
C SER A 56 6.80 8.20 12.47
N GLU A 57 7.77 8.98 12.01
CA GLU A 57 7.75 9.57 10.68
C GLU A 57 8.18 8.56 9.61
N ILE A 58 7.34 8.34 8.59
CA ILE A 58 7.70 7.47 7.45
C ILE A 58 8.28 8.28 6.29
N SER A 59 7.85 9.53 6.11
CA SER A 59 8.40 10.44 5.10
C SER A 59 8.06 11.89 5.45
N PRO A 60 8.96 12.86 5.21
CA PRO A 60 8.67 14.27 5.46
C PRO A 60 7.69 14.90 4.45
N SER A 61 7.47 14.28 3.28
CA SER A 61 6.54 14.76 2.25
C SER A 61 6.20 13.69 1.21
N TRP A 62 5.21 13.97 0.35
CA TRP A 62 4.87 13.13 -0.79
C TRP A 62 6.07 12.97 -1.72
N ASP A 63 6.66 14.10 -2.13
CA ASP A 63 7.81 14.12 -3.04
C ASP A 63 8.95 13.27 -2.50
N ARG A 64 9.22 13.30 -1.18
CA ARG A 64 10.28 12.49 -0.60
C ARG A 64 9.95 10.99 -0.60
N MET A 65 8.69 10.64 -0.40
CA MET A 65 8.20 9.26 -0.39
C MET A 65 8.24 8.62 -1.78
N THR A 66 8.00 9.43 -2.83
CA THR A 66 7.79 8.95 -4.21
C THR A 66 8.88 9.32 -5.20
N MET A 67 9.97 9.95 -4.77
CA MET A 67 11.09 10.35 -5.64
C MET A 67 11.96 9.15 -5.99
N ASP A 68 12.03 8.80 -7.29
CA ASP A 68 12.89 7.76 -7.85
C ASP A 68 13.92 8.36 -8.83
N PRO A 69 15.24 8.19 -8.62
CA PRO A 69 15.86 7.56 -7.46
C PRO A 69 15.80 8.46 -6.21
N PRO A 70 15.80 7.88 -4.99
CA PRO A 70 15.88 8.68 -3.77
C PRO A 70 17.26 9.31 -3.64
N PRO A 71 17.41 10.35 -2.80
CA PRO A 71 18.72 10.92 -2.49
C PRO A 71 19.73 9.84 -2.07
N SER A 72 20.96 9.96 -2.55
CA SER A 72 22.00 8.94 -2.37
C SER A 72 22.19 8.57 -0.90
N GLY A 73 22.18 7.27 -0.61
CA GLY A 73 22.36 6.74 0.75
C GLY A 73 21.10 6.77 1.61
N MET A 74 19.94 7.15 1.06
CA MET A 74 18.67 7.13 1.80
C MET A 74 17.66 6.17 1.16
N GLY A 75 16.82 5.55 2.00
CA GLY A 75 15.64 4.81 1.56
C GLY A 75 14.54 5.72 1.01
N TYR A 76 13.46 5.14 0.50
CA TYR A 76 12.26 5.89 0.15
C TYR A 76 11.49 6.32 1.40
N LEU A 77 11.50 5.45 2.42
CA LEU A 77 10.92 5.72 3.73
C LEU A 77 12.02 5.92 4.78
N GLY A 78 11.72 6.70 5.83
CA GLY A 78 12.53 6.84 7.03
C GLY A 78 12.33 5.70 8.03
N ASN A 79 11.12 5.13 8.07
CA ASN A 79 10.73 3.97 8.88
C ASN A 79 9.85 3.03 8.04
N SER A 80 9.79 1.74 8.42
CA SER A 80 8.85 0.78 7.85
C SER A 80 7.41 1.17 8.13
N ILE A 81 6.47 0.63 7.34
CA ILE A 81 5.02 0.75 7.60
C ILE A 81 4.56 -0.61 8.11
N ASP A 82 4.80 -0.87 9.38
CA ASP A 82 4.63 -2.16 10.03
C ASP A 82 3.79 -2.08 11.31
N ILE A 83 2.82 -1.16 11.33
CA ILE A 83 1.75 -1.15 12.33
C ILE A 83 0.38 -1.09 11.66
N ASP A 84 -0.63 -1.62 12.35
CA ASP A 84 -2.03 -1.55 11.92
C ASP A 84 -2.73 -0.27 12.43
N GLU A 85 -3.98 -0.09 12.05
CA GLU A 85 -4.82 1.06 12.41
C GLU A 85 -5.06 1.21 13.91
N ASN A 86 -4.79 0.17 14.70
CA ASN A 86 -4.88 0.17 16.16
C ASN A 86 -3.51 0.36 16.83
N GLY A 87 -2.45 0.55 16.05
CA GLY A 87 -1.08 0.71 16.53
C GLY A 87 -0.38 -0.61 16.91
N ASN A 88 -0.93 -1.76 16.53
CA ASN A 88 -0.29 -3.05 16.79
C ASN A 88 0.69 -3.43 15.68
N ILE A 89 1.77 -4.11 16.04
CA ILE A 89 2.73 -4.66 15.09
C ILE A 89 2.22 -6.01 14.54
N PRO A 90 2.09 -6.16 13.21
CA PRO A 90 1.74 -7.40 12.52
C PRO A 90 2.76 -8.52 12.66
N GLY A 91 2.48 -9.52 13.49
CA GLY A 91 3.38 -10.66 13.65
C GLY A 91 4.74 -10.27 14.26
N THR A 92 5.76 -11.12 14.12
CA THR A 92 7.13 -10.70 14.48
C THR A 92 7.80 -10.08 13.26
N THR A 93 8.17 -8.81 13.34
CA THR A 93 8.90 -8.09 12.27
C THR A 93 10.12 -8.86 11.75
N GLN A 94 10.74 -9.67 12.62
CA GLN A 94 11.83 -10.57 12.27
C GLN A 94 11.43 -11.67 11.26
N GLU A 95 10.25 -12.25 11.41
CA GLU A 95 9.71 -13.25 10.48
C GLU A 95 9.44 -12.61 9.12
N CYS A 96 8.85 -11.40 9.12
CA CYS A 96 8.65 -10.65 7.90
C CYS A 96 9.97 -10.30 7.22
N ALA A 97 10.96 -9.77 7.95
CA ALA A 97 12.23 -9.33 7.38
C ALA A 97 12.95 -10.46 6.61
N GLY A 98 13.00 -11.67 7.17
CA GLY A 98 13.67 -12.82 6.56
C GLY A 98 12.87 -13.55 5.48
N SER A 99 11.56 -13.34 5.38
CA SER A 99 10.75 -14.11 4.45
C SER A 99 10.83 -13.64 3.01
N VAL A 100 11.05 -14.59 2.10
CA VAL A 100 10.90 -14.44 0.65
C VAL A 100 9.57 -14.99 0.12
N ASN A 101 8.88 -15.80 0.93
CA ASN A 101 7.56 -16.35 0.63
C ASN A 101 6.48 -15.52 1.35
N PRO A 102 5.20 -15.56 0.92
CA PRO A 102 4.15 -14.81 1.55
C PRO A 102 3.87 -15.40 2.93
N VAL A 103 4.44 -14.78 3.96
CA VAL A 103 4.07 -15.00 5.36
C VAL A 103 2.87 -14.11 5.63
N GLN A 104 1.88 -14.68 6.30
CA GLN A 104 0.65 -14.00 6.68
C GLN A 104 0.96 -12.65 7.33
N GLY A 105 0.38 -11.58 6.76
CA GLY A 105 0.51 -10.24 7.29
C GLY A 105 1.84 -9.53 7.01
N CYS A 106 2.80 -10.11 6.29
CA CYS A 106 4.07 -9.45 5.97
C CYS A 106 4.07 -8.67 4.65
N PHE A 107 3.07 -8.91 3.79
CA PHE A 107 2.98 -8.35 2.45
C PHE A 107 1.71 -7.57 2.28
N VAL A 108 1.72 -6.63 1.33
CA VAL A 108 0.66 -5.64 1.12
C VAL A 108 0.29 -5.62 -0.35
N TRP A 109 -1.00 -5.72 -0.68
CA TRP A 109 -1.45 -5.52 -2.05
C TRP A 109 -1.32 -4.05 -2.42
N THR A 110 -0.64 -3.77 -3.54
CA THR A 110 -0.42 -2.38 -4.00
C THR A 110 -0.74 -2.20 -5.48
N ASN A 111 -0.29 -3.11 -6.35
CA ASN A 111 -0.30 -2.89 -7.81
C ASN A 111 0.30 -1.51 -8.21
N THR A 112 1.18 -0.96 -7.36
CA THR A 112 1.61 0.44 -7.39
C THR A 112 3.13 0.51 -7.28
N ASN A 113 3.76 1.23 -8.19
CA ASN A 113 5.19 1.52 -8.14
C ASN A 113 5.50 2.62 -7.12
N VAL A 114 6.78 2.84 -6.87
CA VAL A 114 7.23 3.85 -5.90
C VAL A 114 6.82 5.30 -6.21
N GLU A 115 6.56 5.63 -7.48
CA GLU A 115 6.06 6.95 -7.89
C GLU A 115 4.55 7.13 -7.64
N GLY A 116 3.88 6.14 -7.03
CA GLY A 116 2.43 6.14 -6.82
C GLY A 116 1.63 5.88 -8.10
N ARG A 117 2.25 5.28 -9.12
CA ARG A 117 1.62 4.94 -10.40
C ARG A 117 1.35 3.44 -10.48
N VAL A 118 0.43 3.05 -11.36
CA VAL A 118 0.16 1.63 -11.61
C VAL A 118 1.42 0.90 -12.06
N ASP A 119 1.70 -0.22 -11.42
CA ASP A 119 2.79 -1.14 -11.78
C ASP A 119 2.19 -2.38 -12.45
N ALA A 120 1.60 -2.19 -13.63
CA ALA A 120 0.88 -3.25 -14.33
C ALA A 120 1.87 -4.24 -14.96
N LEU A 121 1.83 -5.51 -14.53
CA LEU A 121 2.40 -6.61 -15.30
C LEU A 121 1.43 -7.05 -16.40
N GLY A 122 1.83 -6.78 -17.65
CA GLY A 122 1.16 -7.30 -18.84
C GLY A 122 -0.29 -6.82 -19.02
N ASN A 123 -1.04 -7.59 -19.80
CA ASN A 123 -2.31 -7.14 -20.42
C ASN A 123 -3.49 -7.05 -19.44
N ASN A 124 -3.35 -7.60 -18.22
CA ASN A 124 -4.43 -7.80 -17.25
C ASN A 124 -4.22 -7.01 -15.94
N ASN A 125 -3.24 -6.10 -15.88
CA ASN A 125 -3.09 -5.06 -14.85
C ASN A 125 -3.02 -5.53 -13.38
N GLY A 126 -2.45 -6.72 -13.13
CA GLY A 126 -2.29 -7.27 -11.77
C GLY A 126 -3.63 -7.61 -11.11
N CYS A 127 -4.04 -8.88 -11.17
CA CYS A 127 -5.32 -9.33 -10.58
C CYS A 127 -6.53 -8.52 -11.07
N LEU A 128 -6.52 -8.17 -12.37
CA LEU A 128 -7.50 -7.28 -13.01
C LEU A 128 -7.63 -5.92 -12.32
N GLY A 129 -6.52 -5.37 -11.83
CA GLY A 129 -6.54 -4.14 -11.04
C GLY A 129 -7.10 -4.39 -9.64
N LEU A 130 -6.72 -5.51 -9.00
CA LEU A 130 -7.17 -5.92 -7.67
C LEU A 130 -8.70 -6.11 -7.56
N THR A 131 -9.33 -6.68 -8.58
CA THR A 131 -10.78 -6.99 -8.59
C THR A 131 -11.07 -8.48 -8.56
N THR A 132 -10.04 -9.34 -8.58
CA THR A 132 -10.22 -10.80 -8.53
C THR A 132 -9.13 -11.49 -7.72
N ASP A 133 -9.50 -12.58 -7.08
CA ASP A 133 -8.67 -13.57 -6.40
C ASP A 133 -8.29 -14.76 -7.31
N ASN A 134 -8.76 -14.76 -8.57
CA ASN A 134 -8.54 -15.88 -9.47
C ASN A 134 -7.08 -15.94 -9.95
N SER A 135 -6.37 -16.97 -9.52
CA SER A 135 -4.94 -17.17 -9.82
C SER A 135 -4.63 -17.53 -11.29
N ALA A 136 -5.65 -17.63 -12.16
CA ALA A 136 -5.47 -17.71 -13.60
C ALA A 136 -5.10 -16.36 -14.24
N PHE A 137 -5.33 -15.24 -13.55
CA PHE A 137 -4.95 -13.91 -14.02
C PHE A 137 -3.49 -13.57 -13.66
N ALA A 138 -2.96 -12.53 -14.33
CA ALA A 138 -1.61 -12.06 -14.07
C ALA A 138 -1.44 -11.64 -12.60
N PRO A 139 -0.32 -11.99 -11.95
CA PRO A 139 -0.06 -11.63 -10.55
C PRO A 139 0.00 -10.10 -10.39
N SER A 140 -0.33 -9.62 -9.20
CA SER A 140 -0.23 -8.20 -8.86
C SER A 140 1.04 -7.90 -8.09
N THR A 141 1.55 -6.68 -8.26
CA THR A 141 2.60 -6.13 -7.41
C THR A 141 2.14 -6.05 -5.96
N ALA A 142 3.07 -6.37 -5.06
CA ALA A 142 2.89 -6.27 -3.63
C ALA A 142 4.12 -5.64 -2.95
N GLY A 143 3.83 -4.90 -1.89
CA GLY A 143 4.81 -4.34 -0.96
C GLY A 143 5.15 -5.30 0.17
N LYS A 144 6.22 -4.99 0.89
CA LYS A 144 6.63 -5.68 2.12
C LYS A 144 6.69 -4.68 3.28
N ILE A 145 6.02 -5.00 4.39
CA ILE A 145 5.83 -4.05 5.51
C ILE A 145 7.16 -3.60 6.14
N THR A 146 8.19 -4.45 6.12
CA THR A 146 9.50 -4.17 6.72
C THR A 146 10.47 -3.44 5.77
N SER A 147 10.07 -3.17 4.52
CA SER A 147 10.95 -2.49 3.56
C SER A 147 10.83 -0.98 3.71
N VAL A 148 11.98 -0.31 3.71
CA VAL A 148 12.09 1.16 3.54
C VAL A 148 12.63 1.56 2.16
N ALA A 149 13.10 0.58 1.39
CA ALA A 149 13.47 0.74 -0.02
C ALA A 149 12.23 0.55 -0.92
N LYS A 150 12.40 0.67 -2.24
CA LYS A 150 11.36 0.54 -3.28
C LYS A 150 10.34 -0.58 -3.02
N GLY A 151 10.83 -1.71 -2.51
CA GLY A 151 10.03 -2.88 -2.14
C GLY A 151 8.98 -2.68 -1.04
N TRP A 152 8.89 -1.51 -0.41
CA TRP A 152 7.78 -1.15 0.47
C TRP A 152 6.46 -1.16 -0.28
N THR A 153 6.47 -0.80 -1.57
CA THR A 153 5.29 -0.84 -2.45
C THR A 153 5.44 -1.83 -3.60
N ASP A 154 6.63 -2.07 -4.14
CA ASP A 154 6.80 -2.87 -5.36
C ASP A 154 7.90 -3.94 -5.24
N GLY A 155 7.87 -4.69 -4.14
CA GLY A 155 8.93 -5.63 -3.78
C GLY A 155 8.77 -7.04 -4.35
N ALA A 156 7.56 -7.46 -4.66
CA ALA A 156 7.26 -8.81 -5.13
C ALA A 156 6.01 -8.82 -6.04
N PHE A 157 5.82 -9.94 -6.74
CA PHE A 157 4.58 -10.23 -7.46
C PHE A 157 3.93 -11.47 -6.86
N TRP A 158 2.65 -11.36 -6.52
CA TRP A 158 1.89 -12.45 -5.92
C TRP A 158 0.70 -12.82 -6.78
N ASN A 159 0.42 -14.12 -6.83
CA ASN A 159 -0.78 -14.64 -7.48
C ASN A 159 -2.03 -14.15 -6.74
N CYS A 160 -3.11 -13.95 -7.49
CA CYS A 160 -4.29 -13.27 -6.99
C CYS A 160 -5.00 -14.00 -5.84
N GLY A 161 -4.90 -15.33 -5.80
CA GLY A 161 -5.55 -16.15 -4.77
C GLY A 161 -4.73 -16.29 -3.48
N ILE A 162 -3.71 -15.45 -3.29
CA ILE A 162 -3.01 -15.40 -2.01
C ILE A 162 -3.80 -14.52 -1.05
N ASP A 163 -4.26 -15.15 0.02
CA ASP A 163 -4.97 -14.49 1.10
C ASP A 163 -4.03 -13.91 2.16
N ASN A 164 -4.61 -13.14 3.07
CA ASN A 164 -3.93 -12.58 4.25
C ASN A 164 -2.78 -11.61 3.94
N LEU A 165 -2.83 -10.97 2.78
CA LEU A 165 -2.06 -9.74 2.53
C LEU A 165 -2.80 -8.54 3.11
N ARG A 166 -2.03 -7.49 3.39
CA ARG A 166 -2.51 -6.25 4.00
C ARG A 166 -2.86 -5.22 2.95
N LEU A 167 -3.34 -4.09 3.44
CA LEU A 167 -3.58 -2.86 2.69
C LEU A 167 -2.89 -1.71 3.42
N TYR A 168 -2.23 -0.81 2.69
CA TYR A 168 -1.84 0.47 3.28
C TYR A 168 -2.98 1.48 3.10
N CYS A 169 -3.33 2.18 4.17
CA CYS A 169 -4.33 3.23 4.19
C CYS A 169 -3.67 4.55 4.60
N PHE A 170 -3.84 5.58 3.78
CA PHE A 170 -3.28 6.91 4.00
C PHE A 170 -4.41 7.91 4.22
N GLU A 171 -4.32 8.69 5.30
CA GLU A 171 -5.24 9.79 5.55
C GLU A 171 -5.10 10.88 4.48
N GLN A 172 -6.22 11.45 4.07
CA GLN A 172 -6.34 12.58 3.14
C GLN A 172 -7.14 13.70 3.80
N SER A 173 -6.90 14.96 3.41
CA SER A 173 -7.68 16.09 3.96
C SER A 173 -9.14 16.12 3.50
N VAL A 174 -9.42 15.46 2.37
CA VAL A 174 -10.75 15.37 1.77
C VAL A 174 -10.98 13.98 1.22
N ALA A 175 -12.26 13.57 1.15
CA ALA A 175 -12.63 12.39 0.39
C ALA A 175 -12.25 12.57 -1.08
N ASP A 176 -11.91 11.46 -1.75
CA ASP A 176 -11.71 11.44 -3.19
C ASP A 176 -12.97 11.98 -3.89
N PRO A 177 -12.88 13.06 -4.67
CA PRO A 177 -14.00 13.51 -5.47
C PRO A 177 -14.31 12.43 -6.51
N ILE A 178 -15.34 11.63 -6.22
CA ILE A 178 -15.85 10.59 -7.11
C ILE A 178 -16.17 11.27 -8.47
N PRO A 179 -15.53 10.87 -9.59
CA PRO A 179 -15.98 11.25 -10.92
C PRO A 179 -17.28 10.52 -11.29
#